data_AF-A0A1G2GZ82-F1
#
_entry.id   AF-A0A1G2GZ82-F1
#
_cell.length_a   1.000
_cell.length_b   1.000
_cell.length_c   1.000
_cell.angle_alpha   90.00
_cell.angle_beta   90.00
_cell.angle_gamma   90.00
#
_symmetry.space_group_name_H-M   'P 1'
#
loop_
_entity.id
_entity.type
_entity.pdbx_description
1 polymer ?
#
loop_
_entity_poly.entity_id
_entity_poly.type
_entity_poly.pdbx_seq_one_letter_code
_entity_poly.pdbx_strand_id
1 'polypeptide(L)' 'MDVLASMEMQAFNFSPTELKEVYSLARKHDITVYDALYVYLAQQLHCAFVTADRKLYQHIKQYGWVTLL' A
#
# COMPACT_ATOMS: atom_id res chain seq x y z
N MET A 1 20.79 -18.30 -6.68
CA MET A 1 19.33 -18.50 -6.64
C MET A 1 18.69 -17.13 -6.64
N ASP A 2 17.76 -16.89 -7.55
CA ASP A 2 17.02 -15.63 -7.61
C ASP A 2 16.01 -15.60 -6.45
N VAL A 3 16.26 -14.73 -5.46
CA VAL A 3 15.42 -14.60 -4.26
C VAL A 3 13.99 -14.26 -4.64
N LEU A 4 13.79 -13.45 -5.70
CA LEU A 4 12.46 -13.03 -6.13
C LEU A 4 11.66 -14.20 -6.71
N ALA A 5 12.32 -15.11 -7.43
CA ALA A 5 11.68 -16.30 -7.99
C ALA A 5 11.25 -17.32 -6.91
N SER A 6 11.79 -17.21 -5.69
CA SER A 6 11.42 -18.07 -4.56
C SER A 6 10.24 -17.53 -3.73
N MET A 7 9.79 -16.30 -4.02
CA MET A 7 8.66 -15.68 -3.32
C MET A 7 7.36 -15.98 -4.06
N GLU A 8 6.34 -16.41 -3.33
CA GLU A 8 4.98 -16.48 -3.86
C GLU A 8 4.45 -15.06 -4.06
N MET A 9 4.06 -14.74 -5.29
CA MET A 9 3.49 -13.44 -5.65
C MET A 9 2.00 -13.60 -5.96
N GLN A 10 1.19 -12.77 -5.33
CA GLN A 10 -0.24 -12.70 -5.60
C GLN A 10 -0.58 -11.40 -6.33
N ALA A 11 -1.29 -11.52 -7.45
CA ALA A 11 -1.85 -10.39 -8.17
C ALA A 11 -3.25 -10.06 -7.63
N PHE A 12 -3.53 -8.77 -7.48
CA PHE A 12 -4.83 -8.25 -7.05
C PHE A 12 -5.40 -7.33 -8.11
N ASN A 13 -6.70 -7.45 -8.36
CA ASN A 13 -7.46 -6.55 -9.21
C ASN A 13 -8.37 -5.68 -8.35
N PHE A 14 -8.64 -4.46 -8.78
CA PHE A 14 -9.50 -3.52 -8.07
C PHE A 14 -10.77 -3.25 -8.88
N SER A 15 -11.91 -3.40 -8.22
CA SER A 15 -13.20 -2.99 -8.74
C SER A 15 -13.34 -1.46 -8.76
N PRO A 16 -14.28 -0.91 -9.54
CA PRO A 16 -14.56 0.53 -9.53
C PRO A 16 -14.94 1.09 -8.15
N THR A 17 -15.53 0.27 -7.27
CA THR A 17 -15.89 0.68 -5.90
C THR A 17 -14.63 0.81 -5.03
N GLU A 18 -13.75 -0.19 -5.05
CA GLU A 18 -12.48 -0.13 -4.32
C GLU A 18 -11.60 1.02 -4.81
N LEU A 19 -11.59 1.28 -6.13
CA LEU A 19 -10.88 2.42 -6.69
C LEU A 19 -11.37 3.76 -6.13
N LYS A 20 -12.67 3.95 -5.88
CA LYS A 20 -13.19 5.18 -5.24
C LYS A 20 -12.65 5.35 -3.82
N GLU A 21 -12.50 4.27 -3.07
CA GLU A 21 -11.91 4.28 -1.73
C GLU A 21 -10.42 4.62 -1.80
N VAL A 22 -9.70 4.03 -2.76
CA VAL A 22 -8.30 4.36 -3.06
C VAL A 22 -8.12 5.83 -3.41
N TYR A 23 -8.97 6.41 -4.27
CA TYR A 23 -8.93 7.84 -4.59
C TYR A 23 -9.14 8.71 -3.34
N SER A 24 -10.08 8.31 -2.48
CA SER A 24 -10.36 9.02 -1.22
C SER A 24 -9.16 8.95 -0.27
N LEU A 25 -8.50 7.79 -0.20
CA LEU A 25 -7.30 7.57 0.60
C LEU A 25 -6.11 8.39 0.08
N ALA A 26 -5.89 8.38 -1.24
CA ALA A 26 -4.85 9.16 -1.91
C ALA A 26 -4.99 10.65 -1.58
N ARG A 27 -6.21 11.19 -1.70
CA ARG A 27 -6.52 12.58 -1.36
C ARG A 27 -6.33 12.86 0.13
N LYS A 28 -6.75 11.94 1.01
CA LYS A 28 -6.66 12.12 2.47
C LYS A 28 -5.22 12.29 2.95
N HIS A 29 -4.29 11.51 2.39
CA HIS A 29 -2.89 11.51 2.83
C HIS A 29 -1.97 12.31 1.92
N ASP A 30 -2.50 12.94 0.87
CA ASP A 30 -1.71 13.67 -0.15
C ASP A 30 -0.61 12.78 -0.78
N ILE A 31 -1.02 11.59 -1.24
CA ILE A 31 -0.15 10.61 -1.91
C ILE A 31 -0.72 10.26 -3.29
N THR A 32 0.09 9.60 -4.13
CA THR A 32 -0.39 9.20 -5.45
C THR A 32 -1.45 8.11 -5.35
N VAL A 33 -2.31 7.98 -6.37
CA VAL A 33 -3.27 6.86 -6.46
C VAL A 33 -2.54 5.52 -6.44
N TYR A 34 -1.35 5.45 -7.06
CA TYR A 34 -0.52 4.25 -7.07
C TYR A 34 -0.06 3.85 -5.67
N ASP A 35 0.47 4.79 -4.88
CA ASP A 35 0.86 4.52 -3.49
C ASP A 35 -0.35 4.11 -2.64
N ALA A 36 -1.47 4.79 -2.84
CA ALA A 36 -2.72 4.51 -2.13
C ALA A 36 -3.27 3.11 -2.42
N LEU A 37 -3.03 2.53 -3.61
CA LEU A 37 -3.42 1.14 -3.90
C LEU A 37 -2.76 0.17 -2.94
N TYR A 38 -1.46 0.32 -2.66
CA TYR A 38 -0.75 -0.57 -1.75
C TYR A 38 -1.14 -0.36 -0.29
N VAL A 39 -1.34 0.90 0.13
CA VAL A 39 -1.81 1.21 1.49
C VAL A 39 -3.22 0.64 1.69
N TYR A 40 -4.11 0.80 0.71
CA TYR A 40 -5.44 0.21 0.73
C TYR A 40 -5.38 -1.31 0.79
N LEU A 41 -4.56 -1.94 -0.07
CA LEU A 41 -4.42 -3.39 -0.12
C LEU A 41 -3.91 -3.96 1.21
N ALA A 42 -2.89 -3.35 1.81
CA ALA A 42 -2.38 -3.77 3.12
C ALA A 42 -3.47 -3.66 4.21
N GLN A 43 -4.29 -2.62 4.16
CA GLN A 43 -5.43 -2.46 5.06
C GLN A 43 -6.48 -3.56 4.87
N GLN A 44 -6.82 -3.92 3.63
CA GLN A 44 -7.79 -5.00 3.33
C GLN A 44 -7.27 -6.39 3.71
N LEU A 45 -5.96 -6.62 3.54
CA LEU A 45 -5.30 -7.88 3.90
C LEU A 45 -4.95 -7.98 5.39
N HIS A 46 -5.18 -6.91 6.17
CA HIS A 46 -4.82 -6.81 7.59
C HIS A 46 -3.34 -7.16 7.84
N CYS A 47 -2.44 -6.69 6.97
CA CYS A 47 -1.01 -6.98 7.04
C CYS A 47 -0.16 -5.71 7.21
N ALA A 48 1.12 -5.91 7.52
CA ALA A 48 2.06 -4.81 7.60
C ALA A 48 2.35 -4.23 6.20
N PHE A 49 2.36 -2.91 6.09
CA PHE A 49 2.83 -2.22 4.88
C PHE A 49 4.28 -1.80 5.07
N VAL A 50 5.20 -2.49 4.38
CA VAL A 50 6.64 -2.21 4.43
C VAL A 50 7.02 -1.43 3.18
N THR A 51 7.67 -0.28 3.36
CA THR A 51 8.17 0.54 2.24
C THR A 51 9.55 1.09 2.54
N ALA A 52 10.40 1.21 1.51
CA ALA A 52 11.65 1.96 1.58
C ALA A 52 11.45 3.44 1.23
N ASP A 53 10.27 3.82 0.74
CA ASP A 53 9.95 5.21 0.41
C ASP A 53 9.67 6.00 1.69
N ARG A 54 10.70 6.76 2.11
CA ARG A 54 10.62 7.63 3.28
C ARG A 54 9.56 8.72 3.14
N LYS A 55 9.33 9.25 1.93
CA LYS A 55 8.33 10.30 1.71
C LYS A 55 6.96 9.70 1.96
N LEU A 56 6.61 8.61 1.28
CA LEU A 56 5.33 7.91 1.48
C LEU A 56 5.14 7.57 2.97
N TYR A 57 6.14 6.99 3.63
CA TYR A 57 6.09 6.68 5.06
C TYR A 57 5.68 7.90 5.91
N GLN A 58 6.26 9.08 5.69
CA GLN A 58 5.91 10.27 6.47
C GLN A 58 4.41 10.65 6.34
N HIS A 59 3.82 10.44 5.16
CA HIS A 59 2.40 10.72 4.92
C HIS A 59 1.46 9.73 5.64
N ILE A 60 1.90 8.48 5.88
CA ILE A 60 1.01 7.40 6.37
C ILE A 60 1.44 6.76 7.71
N LYS A 61 2.56 7.17 8.32
CA LYS A 61 3.14 6.59 9.56
C LYS A 61 2.21 6.58 10.78
N GLN A 62 1.11 7.33 10.73
CA GLN A 62 0.07 7.30 11.76
C GLN A 62 -0.66 5.96 11.85
N TYR A 63 -0.57 5.13 10.81
CA TYR A 63 -1.01 3.75 10.85
C TYR A 63 0.04 2.88 11.52
N GLY A 64 -0.29 2.28 12.66
CA GLY A 64 0.63 1.44 13.44
C GLY A 64 1.11 0.16 12.75
N TRP A 65 0.58 -0.15 11.56
CA TRP A 65 0.96 -1.28 10.71
C TRP A 65 1.87 -0.86 9.53
N VAL A 66 2.32 0.38 9.47
CA VAL A 66 3.28 0.84 8.45
C VAL A 66 4.70 0.84 9.00
N THR A 67 5.63 0.20 8.28
CA THR A 67 7.05 0.10 8.63
C THR A 67 7.93 0.70 7.53
N LEU A 68 8.90 1.53 7.92
CA LEU A 68 9.98 1.99 7.04
C LEU A 68 11.12 0.98 7.09
N LEU A 69 11.56 0.49 5.92
CA LEU A 69 12.72 -0.40 5.79
C LEU A 69 14.05 0.32 6.09
#